data_AF-A0A2V6D2N6-F1
#
_entry.id   AF-A0A2V6D2N6-F1
#
_cell.length_a   1.000
_cell.length_b   1.000
_cell.length_c   1.000
_cell.angle_alpha   90.00
_cell.angle_beta   90.00
_cell.angle_gamma   90.00
#
_symmetry.space_group_name_H-M   'P 1'
#
loop_
_entity.id
_entity.type
_entity.pdbx_description
1 polymer ?
#
loop_
_entity_poly.entity_id
_entity_poly.type
_entity_poly.pdbx_seq_one_letter_code
_entity_poly.pdbx_strand_id
1 'polypeptide(L)'
;YHNSLSVTGSGFYGLSPSEGNFGRTTLSPQVTQVTPIATVRLVANGDRQEDSGFEYRSTLVGDGTAAPGGFIGRISLDLSAKPQTVTISGTEYQNYGHSELEAHINLSFSDAGVVISDSLPLGTPVTMKFTITNRTSSFLSEPERVYGVSPYPNGNYAYLESNGYIQLFDENSQASLDPGYFLQNEVNVFSFNTAVGNLIDLKVVNSIGASAFAGYIGQQGDGSVLFYEEVQGMLDTTTEVTVQAPTGVSFMAKSGHNYLNGTTAAEHSLGNISTRGLVGTGDNVMIGGFIISGSAPKRVMLRALGPTLAQPPFNIPGVLNDPTLELHAADGTLLTSNDNWTSAANAADITASGYAPPNPMEAAILVTLSPASYTAILRGTSDSTGVALFDCYDLDATATSKLMNISTRGFVQTGDNVIIAGVIVRGTGNVVIRGLGPTLTQFGVSNALSDPFLDLRDANGSRISTNDNWKDTQEAQIQATGLAPPNNSEAAILSTLLPGNYTAILSGVNNTTGNALVEVYPLD
;
A
#
# COMPACT_ATOMS: atom_id res chain seq x y z
N TYR A 1 -4.99 8.02 -36.01
CA TYR A 1 -4.44 8.31 -34.67
C TYR A 1 -5.52 8.00 -33.65
N HIS A 2 -5.44 6.81 -33.04
CA HIS A 2 -6.53 6.24 -32.25
C HIS A 2 -6.12 6.14 -30.79
N ASN A 3 -6.23 7.25 -30.06
CA ASN A 3 -6.25 7.16 -28.61
C ASN A 3 -7.57 6.47 -28.25
N SER A 4 -7.50 5.29 -27.66
CA SER A 4 -8.68 4.53 -27.28
C SER A 4 -8.53 4.00 -25.88
N LEU A 5 -9.60 4.13 -25.10
CA LEU A 5 -9.71 3.57 -23.77
C LEU A 5 -10.83 2.55 -23.85
N SER A 6 -10.54 1.32 -23.46
CA SER A 6 -11.54 0.28 -23.46
C SER A 6 -11.51 -0.41 -22.12
N VAL A 7 -12.64 -0.31 -21.44
CA VAL A 7 -12.93 -1.14 -20.30
C VAL A 7 -14.15 -1.96 -20.65
N THR A 8 -13.99 -3.28 -20.62
CA THR A 8 -15.06 -4.23 -20.88
C THR A 8 -15.06 -5.28 -19.80
N GLY A 9 -16.18 -5.97 -19.69
CA GLY A 9 -16.32 -7.10 -18.83
C GLY A 9 -17.39 -8.01 -19.38
N SER A 10 -17.47 -9.21 -18.82
CA SER A 10 -18.52 -10.17 -19.13
C SER A 10 -18.46 -11.27 -18.09
N GLY A 11 -19.55 -12.00 -17.93
CA GLY A 11 -19.53 -13.17 -17.07
C GLY A 11 -20.84 -13.93 -17.13
N PHE A 12 -20.93 -14.96 -16.30
CA PHE A 12 -22.20 -15.56 -15.94
C PHE A 12 -22.20 -15.92 -14.45
N TYR A 13 -23.40 -16.04 -13.91
CA TYR A 13 -23.60 -16.66 -12.62
C TYR A 13 -24.78 -17.63 -12.70
N GLY A 14 -24.83 -18.59 -11.79
CA GLY A 14 -25.97 -19.49 -11.70
C GLY A 14 -26.15 -20.17 -10.35
N LEU A 15 -27.39 -20.64 -10.14
CA LEU A 15 -27.86 -21.32 -8.92
C LEU A 15 -28.61 -22.60 -9.33
N SER A 16 -28.28 -23.76 -8.74
CA SER A 16 -28.84 -25.06 -9.15
C SER A 16 -29.03 -26.05 -8.00
N PRO A 17 -30.11 -26.86 -7.99
CA PRO A 17 -30.38 -27.90 -6.99
C PRO A 17 -29.94 -29.31 -7.40
N SER A 18 -28.80 -29.48 -8.08
CA SER A 18 -28.25 -30.75 -8.60
C SER A 18 -28.97 -31.35 -9.83
N GLU A 19 -30.30 -31.37 -9.85
CA GLU A 19 -31.11 -31.86 -10.97
C GLU A 19 -32.29 -30.92 -11.22
N GLY A 20 -32.24 -30.17 -12.32
CA GLY A 20 -33.29 -29.20 -12.68
C GLY A 20 -32.79 -28.13 -13.65
N ASN A 21 -33.71 -27.26 -14.08
CA ASN A 21 -33.34 -26.15 -14.96
C ASN A 21 -32.35 -25.21 -14.26
N PHE A 22 -31.15 -25.15 -14.81
CA PHE A 22 -30.05 -24.31 -14.38
C PHE A 22 -30.35 -22.85 -14.72
N GLY A 23 -30.42 -21.97 -13.71
CA GLY A 23 -30.58 -20.54 -13.95
C GLY A 23 -29.23 -19.90 -14.29
N ARG A 24 -28.90 -19.73 -15.57
CA ARG A 24 -27.75 -18.93 -16.02
C ARG A 24 -28.19 -17.54 -16.41
N THR A 25 -27.48 -16.53 -15.91
CA THR A 25 -27.63 -15.17 -16.39
C THR A 25 -26.28 -14.66 -16.87
N THR A 26 -26.20 -14.28 -18.15
CA THR A 26 -25.04 -13.58 -18.68
C THR A 26 -25.00 -12.16 -18.12
N LEU A 27 -23.83 -11.79 -17.61
CA LEU A 27 -23.55 -10.47 -17.09
C LEU A 27 -22.86 -9.66 -18.17
N SER A 28 -23.42 -8.50 -18.47
CA SER A 28 -22.80 -7.50 -19.31
C SER A 28 -22.53 -6.25 -18.49
N PRO A 29 -21.35 -5.64 -18.63
CA PRO A 29 -20.93 -4.47 -17.89
C PRO A 29 -21.77 -3.25 -18.25
N GLN A 30 -21.92 -2.35 -17.27
CA GLN A 30 -22.32 -0.99 -17.55
C GLN A 30 -21.06 -0.15 -17.76
N VAL A 31 -20.88 0.35 -18.98
CA VAL A 31 -19.75 1.22 -19.35
C VAL A 31 -20.24 2.67 -19.28
N THR A 32 -19.59 3.47 -18.43
CA THR A 32 -19.99 4.88 -18.26
C THR A 32 -18.87 5.80 -18.73
N GLN A 33 -19.20 6.63 -19.73
CA GLN A 33 -18.45 7.76 -20.30
C GLN A 33 -17.27 7.44 -21.26
N VAL A 34 -17.10 8.34 -22.24
CA VAL A 34 -16.01 8.38 -23.24
C VAL A 34 -15.36 9.78 -23.21
N THR A 35 -14.33 9.99 -22.38
CA THR A 35 -13.20 10.97 -22.44
C THR A 35 -12.44 11.02 -21.09
N PRO A 36 -11.14 11.34 -21.05
CA PRO A 36 -10.00 10.39 -21.17
C PRO A 36 -9.93 9.34 -20.03
N ILE A 37 -11.03 9.06 -19.36
CA ILE A 37 -11.17 7.99 -18.38
C ILE A 37 -12.38 7.15 -18.81
N ALA A 38 -12.22 5.83 -18.81
CA ALA A 38 -13.30 4.87 -19.03
C ALA A 38 -13.53 4.07 -17.75
N THR A 39 -14.80 3.86 -17.39
CA THR A 39 -15.17 3.09 -16.20
C THR A 39 -16.11 1.95 -16.55
N VAL A 40 -15.98 0.85 -15.83
CA VAL A 40 -16.88 -0.30 -15.92
C VAL A 40 -17.36 -0.69 -14.55
N ARG A 41 -18.63 -1.08 -14.48
CA ARG A 41 -19.21 -1.70 -13.30
C ARG A 41 -19.99 -2.95 -13.68
N LEU A 42 -19.69 -4.03 -12.99
CA LEU A 42 -20.38 -5.32 -13.02
C LEU A 42 -20.99 -5.53 -11.63
N VAL A 43 -22.30 -5.73 -11.56
CA VAL A 43 -22.98 -6.08 -10.32
C VAL A 43 -23.97 -7.19 -10.61
N ALA A 44 -23.91 -8.26 -9.83
CA ALA A 44 -24.88 -9.34 -9.88
C ALA A 44 -25.14 -9.85 -8.47
N ASN A 45 -26.41 -10.05 -8.14
CA ASN A 45 -26.85 -10.66 -6.90
C ASN A 45 -27.94 -11.68 -7.21
N GLY A 46 -27.85 -12.84 -6.61
CA GLY A 46 -28.86 -13.90 -6.73
C GLY A 46 -28.99 -14.65 -5.42
N ASP A 47 -30.22 -14.79 -4.95
CA ASP A 47 -30.58 -15.61 -3.81
C ASP A 47 -31.66 -16.62 -4.25
N ARG A 48 -31.56 -17.85 -3.77
CA ARG A 48 -32.58 -18.89 -3.94
C ARG A 48 -32.77 -19.64 -2.64
N GLN A 49 -34.01 -19.75 -2.19
CA GLN A 49 -34.40 -20.60 -1.06
C GLN A 49 -35.37 -21.68 -1.53
N GLU A 50 -35.24 -22.87 -0.99
CA GLU A 50 -36.12 -24.01 -1.28
C GLU A 50 -36.97 -24.38 -0.07
N ASP A 51 -38.16 -24.94 -0.32
CA ASP A 51 -39.08 -25.40 0.73
C ASP A 51 -38.45 -26.46 1.66
N SER A 52 -37.39 -27.11 1.20
CA SER A 52 -36.56 -28.07 1.93
C SER A 52 -35.60 -27.42 2.95
N GLY A 53 -35.47 -26.10 2.98
CA GLY A 53 -34.58 -25.36 3.89
C GLY A 53 -33.17 -25.13 3.37
N PHE A 54 -32.90 -25.41 2.08
CA PHE A 54 -31.63 -25.06 1.42
C PHE A 54 -31.66 -23.64 0.86
N GLU A 55 -30.53 -22.94 0.98
CA GLU A 55 -30.28 -21.57 0.54
C GLU A 55 -29.02 -21.53 -0.34
N TYR A 56 -29.12 -20.82 -1.46
CA TYR A 56 -28.00 -20.54 -2.36
C TYR A 56 -27.89 -19.04 -2.56
N ARG A 57 -26.68 -18.49 -2.38
CA ARG A 57 -26.41 -17.06 -2.62
C ARG A 57 -25.21 -16.88 -3.53
N SER A 58 -25.28 -15.84 -4.35
CA SER A 58 -24.18 -15.41 -5.21
C SER A 58 -24.20 -13.90 -5.35
N THR A 59 -23.11 -13.27 -4.93
CA THR A 59 -22.85 -11.83 -5.09
C THR A 59 -21.55 -11.64 -5.86
N LEU A 60 -21.60 -10.78 -6.87
CA LEU A 60 -20.44 -10.32 -7.65
C LEU A 60 -20.47 -8.80 -7.73
N VAL A 61 -19.34 -8.18 -7.42
CA VAL A 61 -19.06 -6.78 -7.69
C VAL A 61 -17.72 -6.68 -8.41
N GLY A 62 -17.74 -6.10 -9.60
CA GLY A 62 -16.54 -5.83 -10.37
C GLY A 62 -16.50 -4.36 -10.78
N ASP A 63 -15.39 -3.68 -10.52
CA ASP A 63 -15.20 -2.28 -10.86
C ASP A 63 -13.86 -2.09 -11.57
N GLY A 64 -13.82 -1.22 -12.57
CA GLY A 64 -12.59 -0.94 -13.31
C GLY A 64 -12.55 0.47 -13.85
N THR A 65 -11.39 1.11 -13.80
CA THR A 65 -11.14 2.46 -14.29
C THR A 65 -9.84 2.50 -15.08
N ALA A 66 -9.87 2.97 -16.33
CA ALA A 66 -8.70 3.10 -17.19
C ALA A 66 -8.51 4.50 -17.75
N ALA A 67 -7.25 4.95 -17.77
CA ALA A 67 -6.79 6.22 -18.35
C ALA A 67 -5.48 6.00 -19.12
N PRO A 68 -5.06 6.91 -20.01
CA PRO A 68 -3.71 6.88 -20.56
C PRO A 68 -2.69 6.88 -19.40
N GLY A 69 -1.72 5.97 -19.44
CA GLY A 69 -0.71 5.82 -18.39
C GLY A 69 -1.00 4.78 -17.31
N GLY A 70 -2.25 4.32 -17.15
CA GLY A 70 -2.55 3.29 -16.15
C GLY A 70 -4.03 3.00 -15.92
N PHE A 71 -4.30 1.99 -15.09
CA PHE A 71 -5.65 1.60 -14.71
C PHE A 71 -5.68 0.87 -13.36
N ILE A 72 -6.87 0.87 -12.75
CA ILE A 72 -7.19 0.14 -11.52
C ILE A 72 -8.37 -0.77 -11.82
N GLY A 73 -8.32 -2.00 -11.29
CA GLY A 73 -9.42 -2.95 -11.38
C GLY A 73 -9.64 -3.70 -10.09
N ARG A 74 -10.89 -4.09 -9.87
CA ARG A 74 -11.34 -4.85 -8.72
C ARG A 74 -12.37 -5.89 -9.15
N ILE A 75 -12.25 -7.11 -8.64
CA ILE A 75 -13.32 -8.09 -8.61
C ILE A 75 -13.51 -8.55 -7.16
N SER A 76 -14.75 -8.64 -6.71
CA SER A 76 -15.14 -9.19 -5.41
C SER A 76 -16.33 -10.12 -5.60
N LEU A 77 -16.27 -11.28 -4.96
CA LEU A 77 -17.30 -12.31 -5.04
C LEU A 77 -17.58 -12.93 -3.68
N ASP A 78 -18.82 -13.34 -3.49
CA ASP A 78 -19.28 -14.10 -2.33
C ASP A 78 -20.32 -15.12 -2.80
N LEU A 79 -20.02 -16.41 -2.65
CA LEU A 79 -20.88 -17.53 -3.04
C LEU A 79 -21.17 -18.39 -1.81
N SER A 80 -22.41 -18.84 -1.65
CA SER A 80 -22.78 -19.82 -0.62
C SER A 80 -23.81 -20.84 -1.12
N ALA A 81 -23.76 -22.03 -0.53
CA ALA A 81 -24.75 -23.10 -0.69
C ALA A 81 -24.93 -23.82 0.66
N LYS A 82 -25.97 -23.45 1.42
CA LYS A 82 -26.17 -23.85 2.82
C LYS A 82 -27.57 -24.39 3.09
N PRO A 83 -27.76 -25.13 4.19
CA PRO A 83 -26.74 -25.94 4.85
C PRO A 83 -26.32 -27.12 3.96
N GLN A 84 -25.26 -27.86 4.34
CA GLN A 84 -24.86 -29.10 3.63
C GLN A 84 -25.91 -30.20 3.78
N THR A 85 -26.60 -30.29 4.92
CA THR A 85 -27.65 -31.29 5.18
C THR A 85 -28.83 -30.66 5.91
N VAL A 86 -30.04 -31.21 5.68
CA VAL A 86 -31.25 -30.87 6.45
C VAL A 86 -31.95 -32.16 6.85
N THR A 87 -32.45 -32.22 8.09
CA THR A 87 -33.31 -33.32 8.55
C THR A 87 -34.78 -32.94 8.45
N ILE A 88 -35.54 -33.66 7.63
CA ILE A 88 -36.99 -33.47 7.46
C ILE A 88 -37.70 -34.75 7.87
N SER A 89 -38.59 -34.66 8.86
CA SER A 89 -39.39 -35.79 9.34
C SER A 89 -38.56 -37.03 9.72
N GLY A 90 -37.33 -36.84 10.21
CA GLY A 90 -36.42 -37.92 10.63
C GLY A 90 -35.53 -38.50 9.51
N THR A 91 -35.66 -38.03 8.28
CA THR A 91 -34.79 -38.39 7.16
C THR A 91 -33.80 -37.26 6.89
N GLU A 92 -32.50 -37.59 6.77
CA GLU A 92 -31.46 -36.64 6.37
C GLU A 92 -31.41 -36.50 4.85
N TYR A 93 -31.41 -35.26 4.37
CA TYR A 93 -31.25 -34.89 2.97
C TYR A 93 -29.93 -34.14 2.79
N GLN A 94 -29.20 -34.48 1.74
CA GLN A 94 -27.93 -33.83 1.38
C GLN A 94 -28.18 -32.71 0.38
N ASN A 95 -27.47 -31.60 0.53
CA ASN A 95 -27.45 -30.50 -0.42
C ASN A 95 -26.53 -30.85 -1.58
N TYR A 96 -27.13 -31.27 -2.70
CA TYR A 96 -26.40 -31.54 -3.94
C TYR A 96 -26.33 -30.31 -4.87
N GLY A 97 -26.89 -29.17 -4.47
CA GLY A 97 -26.89 -27.96 -5.28
C GLY A 97 -25.58 -27.17 -5.20
N HIS A 98 -25.47 -26.15 -6.05
CA HIS A 98 -24.33 -25.24 -6.08
C HIS A 98 -24.68 -23.84 -6.59
N SER A 99 -23.83 -22.89 -6.23
CA SER A 99 -23.69 -21.54 -6.78
C SER A 99 -22.40 -21.48 -7.60
N GLU A 100 -22.48 -20.99 -8.84
CA GLU A 100 -21.32 -20.84 -9.74
C GLU A 100 -21.17 -19.40 -10.22
N LEU A 101 -19.92 -19.02 -10.48
CA LEU A 101 -19.55 -17.73 -11.02
C LEU A 101 -18.37 -17.86 -11.99
N GLU A 102 -18.48 -17.15 -13.10
CA GLU A 102 -17.35 -16.79 -13.95
C GLU A 102 -17.47 -15.32 -14.35
N ALA A 103 -16.44 -14.52 -14.09
CA ALA A 103 -16.41 -13.10 -14.38
C ALA A 103 -15.04 -12.68 -14.91
N HIS A 104 -15.07 -11.82 -15.93
CA HIS A 104 -13.90 -11.26 -16.58
C HIS A 104 -14.05 -9.75 -16.71
N ILE A 105 -12.98 -9.01 -16.40
CA ILE A 105 -12.86 -7.57 -16.66
C ILE A 105 -11.56 -7.35 -17.45
N ASN A 106 -11.68 -6.76 -18.64
CA ASN A 106 -10.53 -6.33 -19.44
C ASN A 106 -10.39 -4.81 -19.36
N LEU A 107 -9.24 -4.36 -18.86
CA LEU A 107 -8.84 -2.97 -18.78
C LEU A 107 -7.78 -2.70 -19.85
N SER A 108 -7.93 -1.63 -20.63
CA SER A 108 -6.90 -1.26 -21.60
C SER A 108 -6.91 0.22 -21.95
N PHE A 109 -5.72 0.71 -22.31
CA PHE A 109 -5.56 1.99 -22.99
C PHE A 109 -4.63 1.85 -24.18
N SER A 110 -4.87 2.67 -25.19
CA SER A 110 -3.97 2.92 -26.31
C SER A 110 -3.71 4.41 -26.44
N ASP A 111 -2.45 4.75 -26.68
CA ASP A 111 -1.98 6.11 -26.87
C ASP A 111 -0.93 6.13 -28.00
N ALA A 112 -0.74 7.29 -28.60
CA ALA A 112 0.27 7.48 -29.63
C ALA A 112 1.11 8.71 -29.29
N GLY A 113 2.41 8.69 -29.54
CA GLY A 113 3.28 9.81 -29.19
C GLY A 113 4.56 9.88 -30.02
N VAL A 114 5.14 11.07 -30.09
CA VAL A 114 6.33 11.34 -30.90
C VAL A 114 7.55 11.34 -30.00
N VAL A 115 8.62 10.68 -30.44
CA VAL A 115 9.94 10.78 -29.80
C VAL A 115 10.55 12.13 -30.14
N ILE A 116 10.78 12.98 -29.16
CA ILE A 116 11.37 14.32 -29.37
C ILE A 116 12.72 14.42 -28.67
N SER A 117 13.56 15.34 -29.14
CA SER A 117 14.82 15.65 -28.49
C SER A 117 15.19 17.11 -28.66
N ASP A 118 15.71 17.71 -27.59
CA ASP A 118 16.22 19.08 -27.60
C ASP A 118 17.72 19.14 -27.98
N SER A 119 18.38 17.98 -28.02
CA SER A 119 19.84 17.86 -28.20
C SER A 119 20.26 16.96 -29.37
N LEU A 120 19.39 16.07 -29.85
CA LEU A 120 19.70 15.12 -30.92
C LEU A 120 18.93 15.47 -32.21
N PRO A 121 19.55 15.35 -33.41
CA PRO A 121 18.86 15.56 -34.69
C PRO A 121 17.73 14.55 -34.95
N LEU A 122 16.75 14.95 -35.78
CA LEU A 122 15.73 14.03 -36.33
C LEU A 122 16.38 12.83 -37.02
N GLY A 123 15.82 11.64 -36.82
CA GLY A 123 16.33 10.37 -37.35
C GLY A 123 17.44 9.73 -36.50
N THR A 124 17.92 10.39 -35.44
CA THR A 124 18.94 9.79 -34.55
C THR A 124 18.37 8.56 -33.85
N PRO A 125 19.01 7.38 -33.97
CA PRO A 125 18.57 6.18 -33.27
C PRO A 125 18.67 6.34 -31.75
N VAL A 126 17.62 5.94 -31.04
CA VAL A 126 17.56 5.95 -29.58
C VAL A 126 16.90 4.67 -29.08
N THR A 127 17.33 4.21 -27.90
CA THR A 127 16.66 3.12 -27.18
C THR A 127 15.88 3.73 -26.04
N MET A 128 14.55 3.59 -26.08
CA MET A 128 13.68 3.97 -24.97
C MET A 128 13.32 2.73 -24.16
N LYS A 129 13.08 2.92 -22.87
CA LYS A 129 12.62 1.87 -21.96
C LYS A 129 11.20 2.17 -21.52
N PHE A 130 10.30 1.25 -21.75
CA PHE A 130 8.93 1.30 -21.27
C PHE A 130 8.80 0.33 -20.12
N THR A 131 8.41 0.82 -18.95
CA THR A 131 8.23 -0.02 -17.77
C THR A 131 6.76 -0.15 -17.46
N ILE A 132 6.26 -1.37 -17.36
CA ILE A 132 4.95 -1.65 -16.78
C ILE A 132 5.16 -2.12 -15.36
N THR A 133 4.48 -1.46 -14.42
CA THR A 133 4.34 -1.95 -13.05
C THR A 133 2.93 -2.48 -12.90
N ASN A 134 2.78 -3.79 -12.69
CA ASN A 134 1.50 -4.40 -12.34
C ASN A 134 1.58 -4.89 -10.90
N ARG A 135 0.71 -4.37 -10.03
CA ARG A 135 0.60 -4.79 -8.62
C ARG A 135 -0.76 -5.41 -8.38
N THR A 136 -0.78 -6.61 -7.84
CA THR A 136 -2.01 -7.36 -7.60
C THR A 136 -2.04 -7.88 -6.17
N SER A 137 -3.14 -7.61 -5.48
CA SER A 137 -3.44 -8.24 -4.19
C SER A 137 -4.70 -9.06 -4.34
N SER A 138 -4.61 -10.35 -4.02
CA SER A 138 -5.76 -11.24 -4.00
C SER A 138 -5.97 -11.84 -2.62
N PHE A 139 -7.24 -12.06 -2.30
CA PHE A 139 -7.71 -12.85 -1.18
C PHE A 139 -8.70 -13.86 -1.73
N LEU A 140 -8.56 -15.11 -1.32
CA LEU A 140 -9.53 -16.16 -1.62
C LEU A 140 -9.69 -16.98 -0.34
N SER A 141 -10.91 -17.14 0.15
CA SER A 141 -11.20 -17.93 1.33
C SER A 141 -10.70 -19.36 1.14
N GLU A 142 -10.02 -19.93 2.14
CA GLU A 142 -9.67 -21.35 2.10
C GLU A 142 -10.97 -22.17 2.10
N PRO A 143 -11.17 -23.06 1.11
CA PRO A 143 -12.30 -23.96 1.15
C PRO A 143 -12.18 -24.89 2.36
N GLU A 144 -13.23 -25.00 3.17
CA GLU A 144 -13.30 -25.98 4.26
C GLU A 144 -13.17 -27.39 3.67
N ARG A 145 -12.04 -28.05 3.92
CA ARG A 145 -11.67 -29.31 3.27
C ARG A 145 -12.13 -30.51 4.11
N VAL A 146 -12.78 -31.49 3.48
CA VAL A 146 -12.85 -32.87 3.98
C VAL A 146 -11.60 -33.63 3.51
N TYR A 147 -10.84 -34.22 4.44
CA TYR A 147 -9.51 -34.84 4.26
C TYR A 147 -9.40 -35.92 3.16
N GLY A 148 -8.27 -35.99 2.42
CA GLY A 148 -7.87 -37.27 1.78
C GLY A 148 -6.90 -37.30 0.59
N VAL A 149 -6.81 -36.29 -0.30
CA VAL A 149 -6.00 -36.42 -1.55
C VAL A 149 -5.57 -35.09 -2.15
N SER A 150 -4.37 -35.07 -2.76
CA SER A 150 -3.88 -33.99 -3.63
C SER A 150 -4.59 -34.04 -4.99
N PRO A 151 -5.02 -32.91 -5.59
CA PRO A 151 -6.29 -32.90 -6.30
C PRO A 151 -6.17 -32.47 -7.77
N TYR A 152 -5.47 -33.17 -8.69
CA TYR A 152 -5.57 -32.79 -10.12
C TYR A 152 -5.48 -33.97 -11.10
N PRO A 153 -6.36 -33.95 -12.13
CA PRO A 153 -5.82 -33.68 -13.47
C PRO A 153 -6.31 -32.40 -14.18
N ASN A 154 -7.41 -31.73 -13.78
CA ASN A 154 -8.09 -30.74 -14.66
C ASN A 154 -8.46 -29.35 -14.07
N GLY A 155 -7.86 -28.91 -12.96
CA GLY A 155 -7.46 -27.50 -12.82
C GLY A 155 -8.43 -26.36 -12.44
N ASN A 156 -9.64 -26.51 -11.89
CA ASN A 156 -10.43 -25.31 -11.50
C ASN A 156 -11.34 -25.52 -10.30
N TYR A 157 -11.07 -24.90 -9.15
CA TYR A 157 -12.08 -24.57 -8.14
C TYR A 157 -11.63 -23.33 -7.34
N ALA A 158 -12.24 -22.19 -7.64
CA ALA A 158 -11.94 -20.88 -7.08
C ALA A 158 -10.53 -20.34 -7.46
N TYR A 159 -10.47 -19.40 -8.40
CA TYR A 159 -9.25 -18.64 -8.69
C TYR A 159 -9.56 -17.18 -8.96
N LEU A 160 -8.56 -16.36 -8.67
CA LEU A 160 -8.52 -14.95 -8.98
C LEU A 160 -7.18 -14.68 -9.66
N GLU A 161 -7.23 -14.15 -10.86
CA GLU A 161 -6.04 -13.90 -11.66
C GLU A 161 -6.06 -12.52 -12.29
N SER A 162 -4.87 -11.96 -12.48
CA SER A 162 -4.68 -10.75 -13.26
C SER A 162 -3.48 -10.96 -14.16
N ASN A 163 -3.67 -10.68 -15.44
CA ASN A 163 -2.70 -10.97 -16.49
C ASN A 163 -2.66 -9.78 -17.45
N GLY A 164 -1.50 -9.13 -17.60
CA GLY A 164 -1.36 -7.98 -18.51
C GLY A 164 -0.15 -8.01 -19.42
N TYR A 165 -0.12 -7.10 -20.41
CA TYR A 165 0.97 -6.93 -21.37
C TYR A 165 0.99 -5.51 -22.00
N ILE A 166 2.10 -5.16 -22.66
CA ILE A 166 2.29 -3.96 -23.48
C ILE A 166 2.55 -4.33 -24.93
N GLN A 167 2.07 -3.52 -25.86
CA GLN A 167 2.42 -3.54 -27.27
C GLN A 167 2.98 -2.17 -27.66
N LEU A 168 4.13 -2.18 -28.34
CA LEU A 168 4.76 -0.99 -28.90
C LEU A 168 4.90 -1.16 -30.42
N PHE A 169 4.60 -0.09 -31.17
CA PHE A 169 4.77 -0.08 -32.61
C PHE A 169 5.32 1.27 -33.09
N ASP A 170 6.37 1.26 -33.88
CA ASP A 170 6.93 2.45 -34.53
C ASP A 170 6.40 2.52 -35.97
N GLU A 171 5.60 3.54 -36.26
CA GLU A 171 4.95 3.70 -37.57
C GLU A 171 5.97 3.95 -38.70
N ASN A 172 7.12 4.55 -38.40
CA ASN A 172 8.10 4.93 -39.43
C ASN A 172 9.03 3.77 -39.75
N SER A 173 9.53 3.07 -38.73
CA SER A 173 10.46 1.95 -38.91
C SER A 173 9.75 0.60 -39.08
N GLN A 174 8.43 0.55 -38.84
CA GLN A 174 7.62 -0.67 -38.80
C GLN A 174 8.11 -1.68 -37.76
N ALA A 175 8.91 -1.24 -36.78
CA ALA A 175 9.35 -2.07 -35.67
C ALA A 175 8.18 -2.29 -34.70
N SER A 176 8.02 -3.51 -34.20
CA SER A 176 7.04 -3.85 -33.18
C SER A 176 7.68 -4.63 -32.04
N LEU A 177 7.14 -4.45 -30.85
CA LEU A 177 7.42 -5.27 -29.69
C LEU A 177 6.09 -5.74 -29.10
N ASP A 178 5.88 -7.05 -29.14
CA ASP A 178 4.80 -7.75 -28.46
C ASP A 178 5.45 -8.88 -27.64
N PRO A 179 5.53 -8.75 -26.31
CA PRO A 179 6.25 -9.70 -25.50
C PRO A 179 5.54 -11.06 -25.38
N GLY A 180 4.23 -11.16 -25.65
CA GLY A 180 3.49 -12.43 -25.55
C GLY A 180 3.46 -13.07 -24.14
N TYR A 181 3.86 -12.34 -23.10
CA TYR A 181 3.90 -12.82 -21.70
C TYR A 181 2.89 -12.08 -20.81
N PHE A 182 2.36 -12.81 -19.83
CA PHE A 182 1.41 -12.34 -18.83
C PHE A 182 2.15 -11.89 -17.56
N LEU A 183 1.89 -10.66 -17.11
CA LEU A 183 2.54 -10.09 -15.94
C LEU A 183 1.56 -10.10 -14.76
N GLN A 184 1.89 -10.88 -13.72
CA GLN A 184 1.19 -10.86 -12.43
C GLN A 184 2.18 -10.44 -11.34
N ASN A 185 1.92 -9.29 -10.73
CA ASN A 185 2.74 -8.77 -9.62
C ASN A 185 4.23 -8.54 -9.95
N GLU A 186 4.52 -8.07 -11.16
CA GLU A 186 5.87 -7.87 -11.66
C GLU A 186 6.10 -6.45 -12.20
N VAL A 187 7.37 -6.02 -12.14
CA VAL A 187 7.87 -4.84 -12.85
C VAL A 187 8.61 -5.32 -14.09
N ASN A 188 8.08 -4.98 -15.27
CA ASN A 188 8.64 -5.41 -16.54
C ASN A 188 9.16 -4.23 -17.34
N VAL A 189 10.42 -4.32 -17.77
CA VAL A 189 11.12 -3.26 -18.49
C VAL A 189 11.39 -3.70 -19.93
N PHE A 190 10.81 -2.99 -20.88
CA PHE A 190 10.90 -3.26 -22.30
C PHE A 190 11.79 -2.23 -22.98
N SER A 191 12.89 -2.67 -23.60
CA SER A 191 13.72 -1.80 -24.42
C SER A 191 13.19 -1.77 -25.85
N PHE A 192 12.95 -0.58 -26.36
CA PHE A 192 12.39 -0.36 -27.69
C PHE A 192 13.29 0.58 -28.48
N ASN A 193 13.82 0.09 -29.60
CA ASN A 193 14.69 0.85 -30.50
C ASN A 193 13.84 1.62 -31.50
N THR A 194 14.09 2.92 -31.59
CA THR A 194 13.35 3.86 -32.47
C THR A 194 14.28 5.01 -32.85
N ALA A 195 13.75 6.09 -33.43
CA ALA A 195 14.50 7.29 -33.74
C ALA A 195 13.78 8.56 -33.30
N VAL A 196 14.55 9.62 -33.02
CA VAL A 196 14.00 10.97 -32.78
C VAL A 196 13.17 11.40 -33.98
N GLY A 197 11.94 11.86 -33.73
CA GLY A 197 10.94 12.21 -34.74
C GLY A 197 10.00 11.07 -35.12
N ASN A 198 10.25 9.84 -34.68
CA ASN A 198 9.35 8.72 -34.94
C ASN A 198 8.11 8.78 -34.06
N LEU A 199 7.02 8.28 -34.63
CA LEU A 199 5.75 8.11 -33.96
C LEU A 199 5.64 6.68 -33.43
N ILE A 200 5.29 6.55 -32.17
CA ILE A 200 5.13 5.27 -31.48
C ILE A 200 3.70 5.14 -30.99
N ASP A 201 3.07 4.02 -31.32
CA ASP A 201 1.84 3.55 -30.72
C ASP A 201 2.16 2.68 -29.50
N LEU A 202 1.50 3.00 -28.39
CA LEU A 202 1.58 2.31 -27.11
C LEU A 202 0.21 1.75 -26.78
N LYS A 203 0.14 0.45 -26.49
CA LYS A 203 -1.08 -0.19 -25.98
C LYS A 203 -0.76 -1.04 -24.76
N VAL A 204 -1.61 -0.97 -23.75
CA VAL A 204 -1.47 -1.72 -22.51
C VAL A 204 -2.80 -2.37 -22.20
N VAL A 205 -2.75 -3.64 -21.80
CA VAL A 205 -3.93 -4.45 -21.50
C VAL A 205 -3.69 -5.19 -20.20
N ASN A 206 -4.73 -5.32 -19.38
CA ASN A 206 -4.79 -6.28 -18.29
C ASN A 206 -6.17 -6.91 -18.24
N SER A 207 -6.18 -8.23 -18.11
CA SER A 207 -7.36 -9.04 -17.91
C SER A 207 -7.41 -9.48 -16.46
N ILE A 208 -8.55 -9.32 -15.83
CA ILE A 208 -8.84 -9.71 -14.46
C ILE A 208 -9.91 -10.79 -14.53
N GLY A 209 -9.60 -11.97 -14.02
CA GLY A 209 -10.46 -13.14 -14.06
C GLY A 209 -10.85 -13.60 -12.66
N ALA A 210 -12.09 -14.03 -12.53
CA ALA A 210 -12.59 -14.72 -11.35
C ALA A 210 -13.47 -15.90 -11.78
N SER A 211 -13.21 -17.07 -11.21
CA SER A 211 -14.10 -18.23 -11.34
C SER A 211 -14.21 -18.93 -10.00
N ALA A 212 -15.42 -19.28 -9.55
CA ALA A 212 -15.65 -19.89 -8.25
C ALA A 212 -16.94 -20.73 -8.21
N PHE A 213 -16.96 -21.70 -7.28
CA PHE A 213 -18.10 -22.59 -7.02
C PHE A 213 -18.28 -22.80 -5.51
N ALA A 214 -19.51 -22.69 -5.01
CA ALA A 214 -19.90 -23.13 -3.66
C ALA A 214 -21.02 -24.18 -3.78
N GLY A 215 -21.00 -25.24 -2.97
CA GLY A 215 -21.93 -26.37 -2.99
C GLY A 215 -21.29 -27.66 -3.52
N TYR A 216 -22.13 -28.63 -3.89
CA TYR A 216 -21.69 -29.95 -4.38
C TYR A 216 -21.23 -29.87 -5.84
N ILE A 217 -20.01 -30.37 -6.11
CA ILE A 217 -19.38 -30.27 -7.44
C ILE A 217 -19.13 -31.65 -8.08
N GLY A 218 -19.56 -32.73 -7.41
CA GLY A 218 -19.45 -34.11 -7.92
C GLY A 218 -18.62 -35.05 -7.05
N GLN A 219 -18.65 -36.34 -7.43
CA GLN A 219 -17.79 -37.37 -6.87
C GLN A 219 -16.48 -37.49 -7.66
N GLN A 220 -15.36 -37.55 -6.95
CA GLN A 220 -14.03 -37.83 -7.49
C GLN A 220 -13.91 -39.29 -7.94
N GLY A 221 -12.89 -39.59 -8.76
CA GLY A 221 -12.61 -40.95 -9.23
C GLY A 221 -12.28 -41.95 -8.10
N ASP A 222 -12.01 -41.47 -6.89
CA ASP A 222 -11.80 -42.27 -5.68
C ASP A 222 -13.05 -42.40 -4.79
N GLY A 223 -14.18 -41.82 -5.21
CA GLY A 223 -15.45 -41.82 -4.49
C GLY A 223 -15.63 -40.71 -3.45
N SER A 224 -14.65 -39.81 -3.27
CA SER A 224 -14.79 -38.65 -2.40
C SER A 224 -15.72 -37.58 -3.00
N VAL A 225 -16.40 -36.81 -2.16
CA VAL A 225 -17.34 -35.75 -2.59
C VAL A 225 -16.67 -34.38 -2.39
N LEU A 226 -16.71 -33.52 -3.42
CA LEU A 226 -16.32 -32.12 -3.30
C LEU A 226 -17.53 -31.26 -2.91
N PHE A 227 -17.43 -30.60 -1.76
CA PHE A 227 -18.44 -29.66 -1.27
C PHE A 227 -17.76 -28.47 -0.58
N TYR A 228 -18.19 -27.25 -0.92
CA TYR A 228 -17.73 -26.02 -0.27
C TYR A 228 -18.92 -25.20 0.19
N GLU A 229 -19.02 -24.92 1.48
CA GLU A 229 -20.19 -24.22 2.02
C GLU A 229 -20.24 -22.75 1.57
N GLU A 230 -19.08 -22.07 1.59
CA GLU A 230 -18.90 -20.68 1.18
C GLU A 230 -17.58 -20.49 0.42
N VAL A 231 -17.59 -19.57 -0.56
CA VAL A 231 -16.39 -19.09 -1.24
C VAL A 231 -16.45 -17.58 -1.35
N GLN A 232 -15.50 -16.90 -0.72
CA GLN A 232 -15.32 -15.46 -0.80
C GLN A 232 -14.01 -15.15 -1.50
N GLY A 233 -14.02 -14.14 -2.37
CA GLY A 233 -12.84 -13.75 -3.13
C GLY A 233 -12.79 -12.25 -3.39
N MET A 234 -11.58 -11.70 -3.40
CA MET A 234 -11.31 -10.32 -3.79
C MET A 234 -9.97 -10.24 -4.52
N LEU A 235 -9.94 -9.53 -5.65
CA LEU A 235 -8.73 -9.20 -6.38
C LEU A 235 -8.73 -7.73 -6.72
N ASP A 236 -7.72 -7.02 -6.24
CA ASP A 236 -7.41 -5.65 -6.61
C ASP A 236 -6.14 -5.64 -7.45
N THR A 237 -6.15 -4.89 -8.55
CA THR A 237 -4.99 -4.70 -9.43
C THR A 237 -4.80 -3.24 -9.78
N THR A 238 -3.55 -2.81 -9.83
CA THR A 238 -3.14 -1.50 -10.34
C THR A 238 -2.04 -1.71 -11.37
N THR A 239 -2.19 -1.08 -12.54
CA THR A 239 -1.15 -1.07 -13.59
C THR A 239 -0.78 0.35 -13.95
N GLU A 240 0.52 0.62 -14.03
CA GLU A 240 1.10 1.91 -14.43
C GLU A 240 2.17 1.72 -15.50
N VAL A 241 2.28 2.69 -16.43
CA VAL A 241 3.33 2.74 -17.43
C VAL A 241 4.20 3.98 -17.28
N THR A 242 5.52 3.75 -17.20
CA THR A 242 6.54 4.81 -17.21
C THR A 242 7.46 4.67 -18.42
N VAL A 243 8.00 5.79 -18.90
CA VAL A 243 8.87 5.83 -20.07
C VAL A 243 10.20 6.46 -19.67
N GLN A 244 11.29 5.75 -19.88
CA GLN A 244 12.64 6.28 -19.69
C GLN A 244 13.32 6.40 -21.06
N ALA A 245 13.92 7.56 -21.32
CA ALA A 245 14.66 7.83 -22.54
C ALA A 245 16.08 8.34 -22.22
N PRO A 246 17.01 8.32 -23.19
CA PRO A 246 18.31 8.95 -23.03
C PRO A 246 18.20 10.44 -22.67
N THR A 247 19.23 11.00 -22.06
CA THR A 247 19.26 12.43 -21.70
C THR A 247 18.92 13.32 -22.89
N GLY A 248 17.98 14.24 -22.70
CA GLY A 248 17.53 15.17 -23.74
C GLY A 248 16.57 14.55 -24.77
N VAL A 249 16.07 13.34 -24.54
CA VAL A 249 15.02 12.67 -25.33
C VAL A 249 13.78 12.49 -24.47
N SER A 250 12.59 12.60 -25.06
CA SER A 250 11.32 12.31 -24.37
C SER A 250 10.28 11.75 -25.33
N PHE A 251 9.26 11.10 -24.75
CA PHE A 251 8.08 10.64 -25.47
C PHE A 251 6.93 11.61 -25.24
N MET A 252 6.55 12.35 -26.28
CA MET A 252 5.47 13.32 -26.23
C MET A 252 4.16 12.68 -26.71
N ALA A 253 3.31 12.29 -25.76
CA ALA A 253 2.03 11.64 -26.06
C ALA A 253 0.97 12.60 -26.60
N LYS A 254 0.19 12.14 -27.57
CA LYS A 254 -0.92 12.88 -28.19
C LYS A 254 -2.13 13.00 -27.27
N SER A 255 -2.29 12.09 -26.32
CA SER A 255 -3.30 12.20 -25.26
C SER A 255 -3.08 13.40 -24.34
N GLY A 256 -1.87 14.00 -24.35
CA GLY A 256 -1.44 14.98 -23.35
C GLY A 256 -1.00 14.35 -22.03
N HIS A 257 -1.04 13.02 -21.91
CA HIS A 257 -0.50 12.31 -20.75
C HIS A 257 1.00 12.49 -20.66
N ASN A 258 1.48 12.91 -19.49
CA ASN A 258 2.89 12.98 -19.22
C ASN A 258 3.35 11.62 -18.69
N TYR A 259 3.80 10.75 -19.59
CA TYR A 259 4.47 9.53 -19.18
C TYR A 259 5.73 9.95 -18.44
N LEU A 260 5.77 9.65 -17.14
CA LEU A 260 6.87 10.02 -16.26
C LEU A 260 8.19 9.66 -16.96
N ASN A 261 8.98 10.67 -17.30
CA ASN A 261 10.35 10.49 -17.82
C ASN A 261 11.14 9.85 -16.67
N GLY A 262 11.21 8.53 -16.68
CA GLY A 262 11.59 7.74 -15.52
C GLY A 262 13.02 8.01 -15.07
N THR A 263 13.16 8.90 -14.10
CA THR A 263 13.54 8.43 -12.77
C THR A 263 12.27 7.83 -12.18
N THR A 264 12.17 6.49 -12.17
CA THR A 264 11.19 5.62 -11.46
C THR A 264 9.93 6.29 -10.88
N ALA A 265 8.73 5.77 -11.18
CA ALA A 265 7.54 5.99 -10.34
C ALA A 265 7.99 5.91 -8.88
N ALA A 266 7.74 6.96 -8.08
CA ALA A 266 8.30 7.05 -6.74
C ALA A 266 7.94 5.76 -5.99
N GLU A 267 8.95 4.91 -5.71
CA GLU A 267 8.70 3.65 -5.06
C GLU A 267 7.96 3.93 -3.75
N HIS A 268 6.99 3.08 -3.42
CA HIS A 268 6.25 3.22 -2.18
C HIS A 268 7.25 3.26 -1.02
N SER A 269 7.34 4.41 -0.37
CA SER A 269 8.39 4.70 0.62
C SER A 269 7.93 5.82 1.54
N LEU A 270 8.56 5.90 2.71
CA LEU A 270 8.34 6.99 3.65
C LEU A 270 9.35 8.10 3.38
N GLY A 271 8.86 9.32 3.16
CA GLY A 271 9.69 10.50 2.96
C GLY A 271 10.23 11.10 4.25
N ASN A 272 9.50 10.91 5.37
CA ASN A 272 9.92 11.33 6.70
C ASN A 272 9.07 10.69 7.82
N ILE A 273 9.52 10.88 9.06
CA ILE A 273 8.62 11.01 10.22
C ILE A 273 8.81 12.38 10.84
N SER A 274 7.76 12.86 11.47
CA SER A 274 7.77 14.04 12.35
C SER A 274 6.95 13.70 13.58
N THR A 275 7.54 13.62 14.77
CA THR A 275 6.80 13.28 15.99
C THR A 275 6.82 14.42 16.98
N ARG A 276 5.64 14.95 17.31
CA ARG A 276 5.46 15.90 18.41
C ARG A 276 5.05 15.15 19.68
N GLY A 277 5.70 15.49 20.79
CA GLY A 277 5.37 14.91 22.09
C GLY A 277 6.16 15.54 23.23
N LEU A 278 5.82 15.14 24.46
CA LEU A 278 6.57 15.56 25.64
C LEU A 278 7.92 14.81 25.72
N VAL A 279 8.99 15.57 25.88
CA VAL A 279 10.33 15.08 26.17
C VAL A 279 10.54 15.12 27.66
N GLY A 280 10.68 13.95 28.28
CA GLY A 280 11.00 13.80 29.70
C GLY A 280 12.49 13.55 29.94
N THR A 281 12.78 12.90 31.06
CA THR A 281 14.13 12.45 31.46
C THR A 281 14.14 10.93 31.63
N GLY A 282 15.34 10.34 31.79
CA GLY A 282 15.46 8.88 31.99
C GLY A 282 14.83 8.07 30.86
N ASP A 283 13.89 7.18 31.19
CA ASP A 283 13.14 6.37 30.21
C ASP A 283 12.15 7.18 29.36
N ASN A 284 11.73 8.36 29.84
CA ASN A 284 10.70 9.22 29.23
C ASN A 284 11.27 10.19 28.19
N VAL A 285 12.56 10.09 27.84
CA VAL A 285 13.11 10.83 26.71
C VAL A 285 12.46 10.39 25.40
N MET A 286 12.43 11.29 24.42
CA MET A 286 11.91 10.94 23.11
C MET A 286 12.99 10.22 22.31
N ILE A 287 12.64 9.08 21.72
CA ILE A 287 13.56 8.25 20.95
C ILE A 287 12.97 7.97 19.58
N GLY A 288 13.62 8.47 18.53
CA GLY A 288 13.29 8.15 17.15
C GLY A 288 14.11 6.96 16.64
N GLY A 289 13.46 5.89 16.20
CA GLY A 289 14.10 4.74 15.56
C GLY A 289 13.79 4.68 14.06
N PHE A 290 14.77 4.35 13.23
CA PHE A 290 14.55 4.16 11.79
C PHE A 290 15.49 3.10 11.20
N ILE A 291 14.99 2.38 10.19
CA ILE A 291 15.75 1.36 9.46
C ILE A 291 15.98 1.86 8.03
N ILE A 292 17.24 1.87 7.61
CA ILE A 292 17.64 2.07 6.22
C ILE A 292 17.88 0.70 5.58
N SER A 293 17.19 0.39 4.48
CA SER A 293 17.41 -0.80 3.66
C SER A 293 17.97 -0.43 2.28
N GLY A 294 18.28 -1.45 1.47
CA GLY A 294 18.84 -1.29 0.13
C GLY A 294 20.36 -1.46 0.11
N SER A 295 20.99 -1.05 -0.98
CA SER A 295 22.42 -1.29 -1.23
C SER A 295 23.31 -0.05 -1.15
N ALA A 296 22.72 1.15 -1.03
CA ALA A 296 23.43 2.42 -1.03
C ALA A 296 23.27 3.16 0.31
N PRO A 297 24.30 3.90 0.76
CA PRO A 297 24.14 4.82 1.89
C PRO A 297 23.05 5.86 1.61
N LYS A 298 22.32 6.29 2.65
CA LYS A 298 21.26 7.28 2.57
C LYS A 298 21.65 8.54 3.33
N ARG A 299 21.47 9.71 2.70
CA ARG A 299 21.63 11.01 3.36
C ARG A 299 20.34 11.39 4.07
N VAL A 300 20.41 11.58 5.38
CA VAL A 300 19.26 11.92 6.23
C VAL A 300 19.49 13.20 7.01
N MET A 301 18.40 13.89 7.32
CA MET A 301 18.38 15.03 8.24
C MET A 301 17.54 14.68 9.48
N LEU A 302 18.17 14.70 10.64
CA LEU A 302 17.50 14.59 11.93
C LEU A 302 17.37 15.98 12.55
N ARG A 303 16.20 16.33 13.10
CA ARG A 303 15.97 17.63 13.75
C ARG A 303 15.24 17.47 15.07
N ALA A 304 15.54 18.36 16.00
CA ALA A 304 14.77 18.53 17.22
C ALA A 304 14.35 19.99 17.34
N LEU A 305 13.06 20.26 17.16
CA LEU A 305 12.51 21.62 17.25
C LEU A 305 11.78 21.79 18.58
N GLY A 306 12.09 22.89 19.27
CA GLY A 306 11.52 23.22 20.57
C GLY A 306 11.08 24.67 20.58
N PRO A 307 12.01 25.64 20.66
CA PRO A 307 11.68 27.07 20.59
C PRO A 307 10.84 27.48 19.37
N THR A 308 11.04 26.85 18.20
CA THR A 308 10.24 27.12 17.00
C THR A 308 8.76 26.83 17.21
N LEU A 309 8.40 25.82 18.01
CA LEU A 309 7.01 25.45 18.26
C LEU A 309 6.25 26.50 19.09
N ALA A 310 6.95 27.33 19.87
CA ALA A 310 6.33 28.42 20.63
C ALA A 310 5.98 29.63 19.75
N GLN A 311 6.47 29.68 18.51
CA GLN A 311 6.25 30.79 17.59
C GLN A 311 5.06 30.52 16.66
N PRO A 312 4.44 31.57 16.07
CA PRO A 312 3.44 31.41 15.02
C PRO A 312 4.00 30.63 13.81
N PRO A 313 3.19 29.77 13.16
CA PRO A 313 1.76 29.54 13.39
C PRO A 313 1.43 28.52 14.50
N PHE A 314 2.43 27.88 15.09
CA PHE A 314 2.24 26.73 15.98
C PHE A 314 1.71 27.13 17.37
N ASN A 315 2.29 28.17 17.98
CA ASN A 315 1.87 28.72 19.28
C ASN A 315 1.71 27.65 20.39
N ILE A 316 2.56 26.62 20.39
CA ILE A 316 2.50 25.52 21.36
C ILE A 316 3.10 26.00 22.69
N PRO A 317 2.37 25.88 23.81
CA PRO A 317 2.91 26.22 25.13
C PRO A 317 3.84 25.12 25.67
N GLY A 318 4.70 25.47 26.63
CA GLY A 318 5.51 24.48 27.36
C GLY A 318 6.55 23.74 26.52
N VAL A 319 7.12 24.41 25.51
CA VAL A 319 8.12 23.80 24.62
C VAL A 319 9.43 23.52 25.34
N LEU A 320 10.16 22.52 24.84
CA LEU A 320 11.53 22.27 25.26
C LEU A 320 12.42 23.41 24.76
N ASN A 321 13.01 24.20 25.65
CA ASN A 321 13.71 25.43 25.25
C ASN A 321 15.08 25.19 24.58
N ASP A 322 15.70 24.04 24.84
CA ASP A 322 17.07 23.76 24.42
C ASP A 322 17.22 22.24 24.14
N PRO A 323 16.76 21.78 22.97
CA PRO A 323 16.80 20.37 22.58
C PRO A 323 18.18 19.94 22.08
N THR A 324 18.59 18.75 22.50
CA THR A 324 19.79 18.03 22.04
C THR A 324 19.42 16.76 21.28
N LEU A 325 20.28 16.33 20.35
CA LEU A 325 20.19 15.07 19.63
C LEU A 325 21.47 14.26 19.77
N GLU A 326 21.31 12.96 20.02
CA GLU A 326 22.35 11.95 19.90
C GLU A 326 21.93 10.90 18.86
N LEU A 327 22.81 10.51 17.96
CA LEU A 327 22.56 9.45 16.97
C LEU A 327 23.42 8.24 17.28
N HIS A 328 22.78 7.08 17.39
CA HIS A 328 23.41 5.81 17.72
C HIS A 328 23.23 4.77 16.62
N ALA A 329 24.23 3.90 16.48
CA ALA A 329 24.14 2.68 15.67
C ALA A 329 23.31 1.59 16.39
N ALA A 330 22.99 0.51 15.68
CA ALA A 330 22.19 -0.60 16.18
C ALA A 330 22.77 -1.28 17.45
N ASP A 331 24.08 -1.23 17.66
CA ASP A 331 24.76 -1.76 18.84
C ASP A 331 24.80 -0.77 20.03
N GLY A 332 24.19 0.41 19.89
CA GLY A 332 24.18 1.48 20.88
C GLY A 332 25.36 2.45 20.79
N THR A 333 26.32 2.23 19.90
CA THR A 333 27.48 3.13 19.73
C THR A 333 27.02 4.52 19.31
N LEU A 334 27.46 5.56 20.04
CA LEU A 334 27.24 6.95 19.66
C LEU A 334 28.04 7.27 18.38
N LEU A 335 27.33 7.66 17.32
CA LEU A 335 27.90 8.06 16.05
C LEU A 335 28.21 9.56 16.01
N THR A 336 27.26 10.38 16.47
CA THR A 336 27.40 11.84 16.52
C THR A 336 26.31 12.45 17.40
N SER A 337 26.51 13.70 17.82
CA SER A 337 25.54 14.47 18.60
C SER A 337 25.52 15.93 18.17
N ASN A 338 24.42 16.61 18.44
CA ASN A 338 24.27 18.04 18.19
C ASN A 338 23.33 18.67 19.22
N ASP A 339 23.62 19.90 19.59
CA ASP A 339 22.84 20.71 20.53
C ASP A 339 22.35 21.98 19.82
N ASN A 340 23.30 22.74 19.27
CA ASN A 340 23.02 23.93 18.48
C ASN A 340 23.42 23.68 17.01
N TRP A 341 22.47 23.61 16.08
CA TRP A 341 22.75 23.25 14.68
C TRP A 341 23.74 24.22 14.00
N THR A 342 23.70 25.50 14.38
CA THR A 342 24.59 26.54 13.84
C THR A 342 26.05 26.34 14.21
N SER A 343 26.32 25.56 15.27
CA SER A 343 27.69 25.21 15.71
C SER A 343 28.25 23.98 15.00
N ALA A 344 27.44 23.27 14.19
CA ALA A 344 27.88 22.09 13.47
C ALA A 344 28.92 22.45 12.39
N ALA A 345 29.94 21.60 12.22
CA ALA A 345 30.96 21.78 11.19
C ALA A 345 30.36 21.85 9.76
N ASN A 346 29.21 21.20 9.53
CA ASN A 346 28.47 21.18 8.28
C ASN A 346 27.20 22.07 8.31
N ALA A 347 27.16 23.13 9.14
CA ALA A 347 26.03 24.06 9.21
C ALA A 347 25.65 24.70 7.85
N ALA A 348 26.64 24.91 6.97
CA ALA A 348 26.41 25.38 5.61
C ALA A 348 25.62 24.35 4.78
N ASP A 349 25.92 23.06 4.91
CA ASP A 349 25.18 21.98 4.23
C ASP A 349 23.78 21.80 4.82
N ILE A 350 23.64 21.96 6.13
CA ILE A 350 22.33 21.96 6.82
C ILE A 350 21.46 23.08 6.24
N THR A 351 22.02 24.28 6.07
CA THR A 351 21.33 25.41 5.42
C THR A 351 20.98 25.10 3.97
N ALA A 352 21.93 24.60 3.18
CA ALA A 352 21.75 24.27 1.77
C ALA A 352 20.73 23.15 1.53
N SER A 353 20.50 22.28 2.52
CA SER A 353 19.49 21.22 2.43
C SER A 353 18.04 21.75 2.37
N GLY A 354 17.80 22.99 2.82
CA GLY A 354 16.46 23.55 2.99
C GLY A 354 15.73 23.11 4.26
N TYR A 355 16.37 22.29 5.11
CA TYR A 355 15.77 21.76 6.34
C TYR A 355 16.40 22.32 7.62
N ALA A 356 17.24 23.34 7.57
CA ALA A 356 17.81 23.97 8.76
C ALA A 356 16.72 24.37 9.78
N PRO A 357 16.90 24.08 11.08
CA PRO A 357 15.99 24.58 12.11
C PRO A 357 15.91 26.12 12.08
N PRO A 358 14.72 26.72 12.24
CA PRO A 358 14.59 28.18 12.24
C PRO A 358 15.27 28.85 13.45
N ASN A 359 15.30 28.18 14.61
CA ASN A 359 15.93 28.72 15.80
C ASN A 359 17.37 28.18 15.95
N PRO A 360 18.37 29.02 16.29
CA PRO A 360 19.75 28.58 16.44
C PRO A 360 20.00 27.66 17.65
N MET A 361 19.10 27.65 18.64
CA MET A 361 19.13 26.78 19.83
C MET A 361 18.53 25.39 19.58
N GLU A 362 18.22 25.05 18.33
CA GLU A 362 17.67 23.74 17.98
C GLU A 362 18.77 22.81 17.46
N ALA A 363 18.64 21.52 17.71
CA ALA A 363 19.59 20.53 17.24
C ALA A 363 19.25 20.04 15.84
N ALA A 364 20.29 19.83 15.02
CA ALA A 364 20.17 19.09 13.77
C ALA A 364 21.41 18.24 13.48
N ILE A 365 21.18 17.05 12.92
CA ILE A 365 22.22 16.14 12.46
C ILE A 365 21.97 15.83 10.99
N LEU A 366 22.87 16.31 10.12
CA LEU A 366 22.91 15.96 8.71
C LEU A 366 24.03 14.94 8.47
N VAL A 367 23.66 13.72 8.07
CA VAL A 367 24.60 12.59 7.99
C VAL A 367 24.22 11.64 6.86
N THR A 368 25.23 10.95 6.33
CA THR A 368 25.04 9.84 5.37
C THR A 368 25.28 8.53 6.11
N LEU A 369 24.30 7.63 6.09
CA LEU A 369 24.28 6.39 6.85
C LEU A 369 24.18 5.19 5.92
N SER A 370 24.95 4.14 6.18
CA SER A 370 24.81 2.87 5.47
C SER A 370 23.50 2.16 5.85
N PRO A 371 22.98 1.23 5.03
CA PRO A 371 21.82 0.41 5.39
C PRO A 371 22.01 -0.33 6.73
N ALA A 372 21.21 0.02 7.74
CA ALA A 372 21.18 -0.54 9.08
C ALA A 372 20.02 0.08 9.90
N SER A 373 19.85 -0.37 11.14
CA SER A 373 18.98 0.27 12.13
C SER A 373 19.74 1.35 12.90
N TYR A 374 19.07 2.48 13.16
CA TYR A 374 19.62 3.61 13.91
C TYR A 374 18.63 4.12 14.95
N THR A 375 19.16 4.79 15.96
CA THR A 375 18.36 5.39 17.03
C THR A 375 18.84 6.81 17.31
N ALA A 376 17.91 7.76 17.27
CA ALA A 376 18.12 9.14 17.64
C ALA A 376 17.47 9.41 19.00
N ILE A 377 18.24 9.94 19.95
CA ILE A 377 17.76 10.26 21.29
C ILE A 377 17.65 11.78 21.40
N LEU A 378 16.45 12.28 21.69
CA LEU A 378 16.16 13.68 21.89
C LEU A 378 15.98 13.96 23.39
N ARG A 379 16.78 14.90 23.92
CA ARG A 379 16.75 15.29 25.34
C ARG A 379 16.81 16.81 25.49
N GLY A 380 16.37 17.33 26.63
CA GLY A 380 16.67 18.71 27.02
C GLY A 380 18.07 18.86 27.63
N THR A 381 18.73 19.99 27.39
CA THR A 381 19.95 20.31 28.14
C THR A 381 19.64 20.37 29.64
N SER A 382 20.60 19.92 30.46
CA SER A 382 20.49 19.90 31.94
C SER A 382 19.21 19.22 32.46
N ASP A 383 18.79 18.12 31.82
CA ASP A 383 17.57 17.36 32.16
C ASP A 383 16.28 18.19 32.13
N SER A 384 16.25 19.26 31.31
CA SER A 384 15.03 20.02 31.06
C SER A 384 14.00 19.18 30.29
N THR A 385 12.73 19.48 30.51
CA THR A 385 11.59 18.78 29.91
C THR A 385 10.69 19.76 29.18
N GLY A 386 10.00 19.30 28.13
CA GLY A 386 9.05 20.13 27.41
C GLY A 386 8.59 19.48 26.11
N VAL A 387 7.66 20.13 25.42
CA VAL A 387 7.17 19.66 24.12
C VAL A 387 8.22 19.94 23.04
N ALA A 388 8.58 18.91 22.28
CA ALA A 388 9.46 19.05 21.12
C ALA A 388 8.89 18.29 19.91
N LEU A 389 9.45 18.60 18.74
CA LEU A 389 9.23 17.89 17.49
C LEU A 389 10.53 17.19 17.08
N PHE A 390 10.51 15.87 16.96
CA PHE A 390 11.58 15.10 16.34
C PHE A 390 11.26 14.85 14.86
N ASP A 391 12.18 15.18 13.96
CA ASP A 391 12.07 14.86 12.54
C ASP A 391 13.19 13.94 12.07
N CYS A 392 12.87 13.06 11.12
CA CYS A 392 13.84 12.37 10.28
C CYS A 392 13.41 12.47 8.82
N TYR A 393 14.17 13.20 7.99
CA TYR A 393 13.92 13.35 6.55
C TYR A 393 14.87 12.51 5.71
N ASP A 394 14.32 11.85 4.70
CA ASP A 394 15.08 11.31 3.58
C ASP A 394 15.38 12.44 2.56
N LEU A 395 16.66 12.82 2.46
CA LEU A 395 17.14 13.85 1.55
C LEU A 395 17.62 13.28 0.20
N ASP A 396 17.58 11.96 0.01
CA ASP A 396 18.02 11.30 -1.22
C ASP A 396 16.91 10.38 -1.75
N ALA A 397 15.90 11.01 -2.34
CA ALA A 397 14.72 10.35 -2.89
C ALA A 397 15.00 9.47 -4.11
N THR A 398 16.17 9.61 -4.74
CA THR A 398 16.55 8.84 -5.94
C THR A 398 17.55 7.73 -5.64
N ALA A 399 18.06 7.62 -4.41
CA ALA A 399 18.88 6.49 -3.99
C ALA A 399 18.07 5.19 -3.96
N THR A 400 18.73 4.07 -4.23
CA THR A 400 18.13 2.71 -4.15
C THR A 400 17.87 2.26 -2.71
N SER A 401 18.26 3.04 -1.72
CA SER A 401 17.97 2.80 -0.31
C SER A 401 16.64 3.44 0.11
N LYS A 402 15.96 2.84 1.08
CA LYS A 402 14.65 3.30 1.60
C LYS A 402 14.64 3.36 3.12
N LEU A 403 13.73 4.16 3.66
CA LEU A 403 13.32 4.04 5.06
C LEU A 403 12.25 2.94 5.16
N MET A 404 12.60 1.79 5.76
CA MET A 404 11.70 0.62 5.89
C MET A 404 10.78 0.68 7.09
N ASN A 405 11.12 1.52 8.06
CA ASN A 405 10.23 1.92 9.11
C ASN A 405 10.69 3.25 9.64
N ILE A 406 9.77 3.93 10.31
CA ILE A 406 10.13 5.01 11.19
C ILE A 406 9.24 4.93 12.43
N SER A 407 9.85 5.14 13.59
CA SER A 407 9.25 4.90 14.89
C SER A 407 9.64 5.96 15.89
N THR A 408 8.76 6.27 16.84
CA THR A 408 9.08 7.16 17.96
C THR A 408 8.52 6.60 19.26
N ARG A 409 9.41 6.40 20.24
CA ARG A 409 9.03 6.16 21.62
C ARG A 409 8.96 7.48 22.36
N GLY A 410 7.90 7.68 23.14
CA GLY A 410 7.77 8.85 24.00
C GLY A 410 6.70 8.66 25.07
N PHE A 411 6.60 9.66 25.96
CA PHE A 411 5.60 9.67 27.02
C PHE A 411 4.28 10.29 26.50
N VAL A 412 3.24 9.47 26.39
CA VAL A 412 1.89 9.88 25.98
C VAL A 412 1.19 10.53 27.17
N GLN A 413 0.72 11.76 26.98
CA GLN A 413 -0.19 12.44 27.93
C GLN A 413 -1.61 12.55 27.35
N THR A 414 -2.41 13.46 27.92
CA THR A 414 -3.79 13.73 27.52
C THR A 414 -3.92 15.05 26.78
N GLY A 415 -5.04 15.26 26.08
CA GLY A 415 -5.34 16.53 25.39
C GLY A 415 -4.31 16.83 24.30
N ASP A 416 -3.79 18.06 24.25
CA ASP A 416 -2.86 18.50 23.20
C ASP A 416 -1.45 17.87 23.29
N ASN A 417 -1.18 17.13 24.39
CA ASN A 417 0.10 16.50 24.71
C ASN A 417 0.14 14.99 24.43
N VAL A 418 -0.80 14.47 23.64
CA VAL A 418 -0.70 13.13 23.04
C VAL A 418 0.48 13.07 22.06
N ILE A 419 0.92 11.87 21.69
CA ILE A 419 1.95 11.71 20.64
C ILE A 419 1.29 11.92 19.28
N ILE A 420 1.90 12.76 18.45
CA ILE A 420 1.41 13.05 17.10
C ILE A 420 2.54 12.78 16.12
N ALA A 421 2.41 11.70 15.36
CA ALA A 421 3.36 11.31 14.32
C ALA A 421 2.82 11.71 12.93
N GLY A 422 3.43 12.72 12.33
CA GLY A 422 3.30 13.06 10.92
C GLY A 422 4.17 12.14 10.05
N VAL A 423 3.63 11.69 8.92
CA VAL A 423 4.33 10.88 7.94
C VAL A 423 4.04 11.39 6.53
N ILE A 424 5.08 11.51 5.70
CA ILE A 424 4.96 11.75 4.26
C ILE A 424 5.07 10.41 3.56
N VAL A 425 4.00 10.01 2.88
CA VAL A 425 3.99 8.84 2.01
C VAL A 425 4.38 9.28 0.60
N ARG A 426 5.37 8.60 0.00
CA ARG A 426 5.79 8.76 -1.39
C ARG A 426 5.38 7.52 -2.16
N GLY A 427 4.71 7.69 -3.29
CA GLY A 427 4.11 6.58 -4.03
C GLY A 427 2.85 6.01 -3.33
N THR A 428 1.93 5.45 -4.09
CA THR A 428 0.76 4.76 -3.52
C THR A 428 1.17 3.40 -2.99
N GLY A 429 0.72 3.03 -1.79
CA GLY A 429 0.94 1.69 -1.25
C GLY A 429 0.34 1.46 0.14
N ASN A 430 0.52 0.24 0.66
CA ASN A 430 -0.02 -0.16 1.95
C ASN A 430 0.92 0.20 3.08
N VAL A 431 0.42 0.83 4.14
CA VAL A 431 1.19 1.07 5.36
C VAL A 431 0.57 0.34 6.55
N VAL A 432 1.41 -0.15 7.44
CA VAL A 432 1.02 -0.59 8.79
C VAL A 432 1.47 0.46 9.79
N ILE A 433 0.52 0.97 10.57
CA ILE A 433 0.76 1.89 11.68
C ILE A 433 0.48 1.13 12.98
N ARG A 434 1.41 1.17 13.94
CA ARG A 434 1.28 0.48 15.23
C ARG A 434 1.44 1.43 16.40
N GLY A 435 0.68 1.19 17.46
CA GLY A 435 0.79 1.84 18.76
C GLY A 435 1.06 0.77 19.81
N LEU A 436 2.31 0.66 20.27
CA LEU A 436 2.73 -0.34 21.25
C LEU A 436 2.89 0.31 22.63
N GLY A 437 2.37 -0.38 23.63
CA GLY A 437 2.40 0.06 25.03
C GLY A 437 2.82 -1.09 25.91
N PRO A 438 1.93 -2.05 26.21
CA PRO A 438 2.24 -3.21 27.04
C PRO A 438 3.51 -3.98 26.62
N THR A 439 3.78 -4.11 25.32
CA THR A 439 4.97 -4.79 24.80
C THR A 439 6.28 -4.15 25.29
N LEU A 440 6.30 -2.84 25.56
CA LEU A 440 7.51 -2.13 26.01
C LEU A 440 8.03 -2.61 27.38
N THR A 441 7.15 -3.17 28.22
CA THR A 441 7.54 -3.72 29.53
C THR A 441 8.52 -4.90 29.39
N GLN A 442 8.46 -5.64 28.28
CA GLN A 442 9.38 -6.75 27.98
C GLN A 442 10.80 -6.25 27.70
N PHE A 443 10.95 -4.98 27.32
CA PHE A 443 12.22 -4.31 27.08
C PHE A 443 12.68 -3.48 28.28
N GLY A 444 12.07 -3.67 29.45
CA GLY A 444 12.43 -2.97 30.68
C GLY A 444 11.98 -1.50 30.73
N VAL A 445 11.12 -1.05 29.81
CA VAL A 445 10.58 0.31 29.83
C VAL A 445 9.56 0.43 30.95
N SER A 446 9.82 1.33 31.90
CA SER A 446 8.91 1.62 33.01
C SER A 446 7.70 2.45 32.55
N ASN A 447 6.60 2.39 33.32
CA ASN A 447 5.37 3.17 33.10
C ASN A 447 4.81 3.10 31.67
N ALA A 448 4.82 1.91 31.06
CA ALA A 448 4.25 1.71 29.72
C ALA A 448 2.75 2.04 29.69
N LEU A 449 2.30 2.65 28.59
CA LEU A 449 0.88 2.93 28.35
C LEU A 449 0.12 1.60 28.27
N SER A 450 -0.90 1.42 29.10
CA SER A 450 -1.57 0.13 29.25
C SER A 450 -2.46 -0.25 28.08
N ASP A 451 -3.04 0.74 27.41
CA ASP A 451 -4.07 0.57 26.39
C ASP A 451 -3.94 1.69 25.33
N PRO A 452 -3.02 1.55 24.36
CA PRO A 452 -2.80 2.51 23.29
C PRO A 452 -3.98 2.56 22.30
N PHE A 453 -4.35 3.77 21.88
CA PHE A 453 -5.35 4.05 20.86
C PHE A 453 -4.71 4.86 19.72
N LEU A 454 -4.91 4.42 18.48
CA LEU A 454 -4.50 5.10 17.25
C LEU A 454 -5.66 5.81 16.56
N ASP A 455 -5.41 7.02 16.09
CA ASP A 455 -6.29 7.81 15.20
C ASP A 455 -5.49 8.31 13.99
N LEU A 456 -5.74 7.70 12.83
CA LEU A 456 -5.12 8.05 11.56
C LEU A 456 -5.95 9.12 10.84
N ARG A 457 -5.28 10.18 10.39
CA ARG A 457 -5.88 11.33 9.73
C ARG A 457 -5.16 11.72 8.44
N ASP A 458 -5.93 12.29 7.51
CA ASP A 458 -5.42 12.87 6.27
C ASP A 458 -4.83 14.28 6.49
N ALA A 459 -4.31 14.87 5.41
CA ALA A 459 -3.71 16.21 5.43
C ALA A 459 -4.68 17.34 5.85
N ASN A 460 -5.99 17.13 5.73
CA ASN A 460 -7.03 18.08 6.13
C ASN A 460 -7.47 17.87 7.60
N GLY A 461 -6.91 16.87 8.28
CA GLY A 461 -7.27 16.48 9.64
C GLY A 461 -8.53 15.62 9.72
N SER A 462 -9.06 15.14 8.58
CA SER A 462 -10.17 14.19 8.54
C SER A 462 -9.71 12.82 9.00
N ARG A 463 -10.53 12.13 9.80
CA ARG A 463 -10.24 10.78 10.29
C ARG A 463 -10.40 9.77 9.16
N ILE A 464 -9.37 8.96 8.96
CA ILE A 464 -9.33 7.84 8.03
C ILE A 464 -9.71 6.55 8.76
N SER A 465 -9.07 6.26 9.89
CA SER A 465 -9.30 5.03 10.66
C SER A 465 -8.85 5.19 12.12
N THR A 466 -9.35 4.32 13.00
CA THR A 466 -8.96 4.24 14.41
C THR A 466 -8.87 2.80 14.86
N ASN A 467 -8.02 2.53 15.85
CA ASN A 467 -7.93 1.21 16.48
C ASN A 467 -7.30 1.31 17.87
N ASP A 468 -7.77 0.53 18.83
CA ASP A 468 -7.17 0.28 20.16
C ASP A 468 -6.81 -1.18 20.40
N ASN A 469 -7.49 -2.13 19.75
CA ASN A 469 -7.08 -3.54 19.74
C ASN A 469 -6.93 -4.05 18.31
N TRP A 470 -5.70 -4.40 17.92
CA TRP A 470 -5.37 -4.72 16.52
C TRP A 470 -6.15 -5.91 15.94
N LYS A 471 -6.64 -6.80 16.81
CA LYS A 471 -7.42 -7.97 16.39
C LYS A 471 -8.87 -7.66 16.04
N ASP A 472 -9.42 -6.54 16.51
CA ASP A 472 -10.85 -6.27 16.42
C ASP A 472 -11.32 -5.98 14.97
N THR A 473 -10.43 -5.49 14.11
CA THR A 473 -10.79 -5.00 12.78
C THR A 473 -10.07 -5.68 11.62
N GLN A 474 -8.77 -5.98 11.77
CA GLN A 474 -7.91 -6.39 10.64
C GLN A 474 -6.93 -7.52 11.03
N GLU A 475 -7.33 -8.42 11.95
CA GLU A 475 -6.45 -9.46 12.53
C GLU A 475 -5.68 -10.24 11.45
N ALA A 476 -6.40 -10.85 10.50
CA ALA A 476 -5.79 -11.71 9.49
C ALA A 476 -4.85 -10.93 8.56
N GLN A 477 -5.26 -9.75 8.11
CA GLN A 477 -4.46 -8.91 7.22
C GLN A 477 -3.20 -8.41 7.91
N ILE A 478 -3.30 -7.95 9.16
CA ILE A 478 -2.16 -7.48 9.95
C ILE A 478 -1.22 -8.65 10.27
N GLN A 479 -1.73 -9.84 10.60
CA GLN A 479 -0.91 -11.05 10.76
C GLN A 479 -0.13 -11.40 9.50
N ALA A 480 -0.77 -11.32 8.33
CA ALA A 480 -0.14 -11.63 7.04
C ALA A 480 1.06 -10.71 6.72
N THR A 481 1.10 -9.49 7.28
CA THR A 481 2.25 -8.59 7.12
C THR A 481 3.48 -9.02 7.93
N GLY A 482 3.32 -9.91 8.91
CA GLY A 482 4.36 -10.23 9.88
C GLY A 482 4.62 -9.13 10.93
N LEU A 483 3.82 -8.05 10.92
CA LEU A 483 3.95 -6.89 11.81
C LEU A 483 2.84 -6.82 12.88
N ALA A 484 2.12 -7.90 13.15
CA ALA A 484 1.13 -7.90 14.22
C ALA A 484 1.72 -7.49 15.58
N PRO A 485 1.08 -6.57 16.34
CA PRO A 485 1.48 -6.30 17.71
C PRO A 485 1.50 -7.57 18.58
N PRO A 486 2.53 -7.76 19.43
CA PRO A 486 2.60 -8.95 20.29
C PRO A 486 1.51 -9.02 21.35
N ASN A 487 0.98 -7.87 21.80
CA ASN A 487 -0.09 -7.81 22.78
C ASN A 487 -1.43 -7.49 22.11
N ASN A 488 -2.53 -8.13 22.54
CA ASN A 488 -3.85 -7.93 21.94
C ASN A 488 -4.47 -6.56 22.22
N SER A 489 -4.08 -5.90 23.32
CA SER A 489 -4.52 -4.55 23.67
C SER A 489 -3.68 -3.46 23.01
N GLU A 490 -2.91 -3.80 21.99
CA GLU A 490 -2.14 -2.83 21.22
C GLU A 490 -2.87 -2.45 19.94
N ALA A 491 -2.70 -1.20 19.51
CA ALA A 491 -3.36 -0.67 18.34
C ALA A 491 -2.57 -0.97 17.07
N ALA A 492 -3.26 -1.34 15.99
CA ALA A 492 -2.69 -1.29 14.65
C ALA A 492 -3.73 -0.97 13.58
N ILE A 493 -3.28 -0.26 12.54
CA ILE A 493 -4.06 0.12 11.36
C ILE A 493 -3.28 -0.28 10.12
N LEU A 494 -3.89 -1.09 9.25
CA LEU A 494 -3.39 -1.35 7.89
C LEU A 494 -4.22 -0.53 6.90
N SER A 495 -3.57 0.32 6.09
CA SER A 495 -4.27 1.20 5.16
C SER A 495 -3.49 1.43 3.87
N THR A 496 -4.18 1.47 2.74
CA THR A 496 -3.60 1.94 1.48
C THR A 496 -3.63 3.46 1.46
N LEU A 497 -2.46 4.09 1.40
CA LEU A 497 -2.32 5.54 1.37
C LEU A 497 -1.83 6.02 0.00
N LEU A 498 -2.38 7.15 -0.44
CA LEU A 498 -1.91 7.87 -1.62
C LEU A 498 -0.67 8.71 -1.24
N PRO A 499 0.11 9.20 -2.21
CA PRO A 499 1.17 10.16 -1.91
C PRO A 499 0.62 11.39 -1.20
N GLY A 500 1.17 11.73 -0.05
CA GLY A 500 0.65 12.84 0.75
C GLY A 500 1.13 12.84 2.20
N ASN A 501 0.58 13.78 2.95
CA ASN A 501 0.88 13.96 4.38
C ASN A 501 -0.24 13.33 5.21
N TYR A 502 0.15 12.55 6.21
CA TYR A 502 -0.77 11.89 7.13
C TYR A 502 -0.34 12.12 8.56
N THR A 503 -1.29 11.99 9.48
CA THR A 503 -1.04 12.11 10.91
C THR A 503 -1.59 10.89 11.64
N ALA A 504 -0.74 10.18 12.38
CA ALA A 504 -1.15 9.18 13.35
C ALA A 504 -1.07 9.79 14.76
N ILE A 505 -2.21 9.87 15.44
CA ILE A 505 -2.29 10.32 16.82
C ILE A 505 -2.33 9.09 17.71
N LEU A 506 -1.39 9.01 18.65
CA LEU A 506 -1.31 7.94 19.65
C LEU A 506 -1.67 8.51 21.03
N SER A 507 -2.77 8.01 21.59
CA SER A 507 -3.28 8.38 22.92
C SER A 507 -3.57 7.15 23.77
N GLY A 508 -3.84 7.33 25.06
CA GLY A 508 -4.34 6.26 25.93
C GLY A 508 -5.85 6.19 25.97
N VAL A 509 -6.42 4.99 25.92
CA VAL A 509 -7.85 4.78 26.20
C VAL A 509 -8.17 5.33 27.60
N ASN A 510 -9.34 5.96 27.74
CA ASN A 510 -9.79 6.61 28.98
C ASN A 510 -8.83 7.67 29.55
N ASN A 511 -8.08 8.37 28.68
CA ASN A 511 -7.11 9.40 29.07
C ASN A 511 -5.98 8.86 29.97
N THR A 512 -5.63 7.58 29.81
CA THR A 512 -4.43 7.01 30.45
C THR A 512 -3.16 7.62 29.84
N THR A 513 -2.08 7.59 30.62
CA THR A 513 -0.77 8.14 30.24
C THR A 513 0.31 7.09 30.44
N GLY A 514 1.43 7.23 29.72
CA GLY A 514 2.53 6.28 29.83
C GLY A 514 3.44 6.29 28.62
N ASN A 515 4.55 5.56 28.70
CA ASN A 515 5.46 5.37 27.59
C ASN A 515 4.82 4.48 26.52
N ALA A 516 4.83 4.95 25.28
CA ALA A 516 4.33 4.21 24.13
C ALA A 516 5.24 4.42 22.92
N LEU A 517 5.11 3.52 21.94
CA LEU A 517 5.85 3.53 20.70
C LEU A 517 4.85 3.62 19.55
N VAL A 518 4.99 4.65 18.71
CA VAL A 518 4.29 4.73 17.42
C VAL A 518 5.25 4.30 16.32
N GLU A 519 4.79 3.46 15.39
CA GLU A 519 5.60 2.99 14.27
C GLU A 519 4.80 3.06 12.97
N VAL A 520 5.49 3.34 11.86
CA VAL A 520 4.94 3.29 10.51
C VAL A 520 5.86 2.46 9.62
N TYR A 521 5.28 1.48 8.94
CA TYR A 521 5.95 0.58 8.00
C TYR A 521 5.30 0.70 6.62
N PRO A 522 6.03 1.10 5.55
CA PRO A 522 5.57 0.89 4.20
C PRO A 522 5.68 -0.60 3.84
N LEU A 523 4.67 -1.14 3.15
CA LEU A 523 4.68 -2.47 2.56
C LEU A 523 4.86 -2.34 1.05
N ASP A 524 5.69 -3.21 0.48
CA ASP A 524 5.96 -3.23 -0.98
C ASP A 524 4.79 -3.78 -1.80
#